data_AF-A0A432ZMR1-F1
#
_entry.id   AF-A0A432ZMR1-F1
#
_cell.length_a   1.000
_cell.length_b   1.000
_cell.length_c   1.000
_cell.angle_alpha   90.00
_cell.angle_beta   90.00
_cell.angle_gamma   90.00
#
_symmetry.space_group_name_H-M   'P 1'
#
loop_
_entity.id
_entity.type
_entity.pdbx_description
1 polymer ?
#
loop_
_entity_poly.entity_id
_entity_poly.type
_entity_poly.pdbx_seq_one_letter_code
_entity_poly.pdbx_strand_id
1 'polypeptide(L)' 'MVQGTLTASAKQQYLAVIDSLQQRGAQGVILGCTEIGLLIQQQDSPVAIYDTTQLHIEALVDTMLQSTSSGETL' A
#
# COMPACT_ATOMS: atom_id res chain seq x y z
N MET A 1 11.46 -5.13 -14.31
CA MET A 1 10.78 -6.27 -13.66
C MET A 1 11.67 -6.75 -12.52
N VAL A 2 11.14 -6.77 -11.30
CA VAL A 2 11.85 -7.22 -10.09
C VAL A 2 11.96 -8.75 -10.12
N GLN A 3 13.10 -9.33 -9.74
CA GLN A 3 13.36 -10.78 -9.76
C GLN A 3 12.60 -11.57 -8.66
N GLY A 4 11.46 -11.08 -8.17
CA GLY A 4 10.63 -11.74 -7.15
C GLY A 4 11.36 -12.11 -5.84
N THR A 5 12.56 -11.57 -5.61
CA THR A 5 13.41 -12.00 -4.50
C THR A 5 13.23 -11.06 -3.31
N LEU A 6 12.42 -11.49 -2.34
CA LEU A 6 12.19 -10.77 -1.08
C LEU A 6 13.31 -11.12 -0.10
N THR A 7 14.26 -10.20 0.10
CA THR A 7 15.38 -10.40 1.03
C THR A 7 15.32 -9.39 2.18
N ALA A 8 15.90 -9.74 3.33
CA ALA A 8 16.05 -8.81 4.44
C ALA A 8 16.86 -7.56 4.05
N SER A 9 17.89 -7.72 3.21
CA SER A 9 18.69 -6.60 2.67
C SER A 9 17.83 -5.66 1.81
N ALA A 10 16.96 -6.21 0.95
CA ALA A 10 16.02 -5.39 0.19
C ALA A 10 15.08 -4.62 1.13
N LYS A 11 14.51 -5.28 2.15
CA LYS A 11 13.64 -4.61 3.13
C LYS A 11 14.35 -3.43 3.79
N GLN A 12 15.59 -3.63 4.25
CA GLN A 12 16.38 -2.57 4.87
C GLN A 12 16.67 -1.41 3.93
N GLN A 13 16.94 -1.67 2.64
CA GLN A 13 17.16 -0.62 1.65
C GLN A 13 15.92 0.24 1.47
N TYR A 14 14.73 -0.37 1.34
CA TYR A 14 13.49 0.38 1.24
C TYR A 14 13.19 1.18 2.53
N LEU A 15 13.43 0.61 3.71
CA LEU A 15 13.26 1.34 4.98
C LEU A 15 14.21 2.55 5.08
N ALA A 16 15.46 2.42 4.64
CA ALA A 16 16.40 3.54 4.60
C ALA A 16 15.93 4.67 3.68
N VAL A 17 15.29 4.33 2.55
CA VAL A 17 14.68 5.33 1.66
C VAL A 17 13.48 6.01 2.33
N ILE A 18 12.62 5.25 3.01
CA ILE A 18 11.46 5.79 3.74
C ILE A 18 11.92 6.75 4.85
N ASP A 19 12.93 6.39 5.63
CA ASP A 19 13.52 7.26 6.67
C ASP A 19 14.08 8.55 6.06
N SER A 20 14.80 8.46 4.94
CA SER A 20 15.33 9.64 4.24
C SER A 20 14.20 10.56 3.75
N LEU A 21 13.11 9.99 3.24
CA LEU A 21 11.93 10.76 2.81
C LEU A 21 11.22 11.41 3.99
N GLN A 22 11.07 10.70 5.11
CA GLN A 22 10.51 11.27 6.34
C GLN A 22 11.33 12.47 6.83
N GLN A 23 12.66 12.35 6.87
CA GLN A 23 13.56 13.45 7.27
C GLN A 23 13.42 14.68 6.37
N ARG A 24 12.97 14.49 5.12
CA ARG A 24 12.67 15.55 4.16
C ARG A 24 11.25 16.11 4.28
N GLY A 25 10.47 15.65 5.25
CA GLY A 25 9.10 16.10 5.52
C GLY A 25 8.00 15.27 4.86
N ALA A 26 8.31 14.09 4.30
CA ALA A 26 7.26 13.21 3.80
C ALA A 26 6.35 12.74 4.95
N GLN A 27 5.03 12.89 4.75
CA GLN A 27 4.02 12.49 5.72
C GLN A 27 3.48 11.08 5.47
N GLY A 28 3.80 10.52 4.30
CA GLY A 28 3.48 9.16 3.93
C GLY A 28 4.20 8.73 2.65
N VAL A 29 4.13 7.44 2.35
CA VAL A 29 4.75 6.79 1.19
C VAL A 29 3.72 5.95 0.45
N ILE A 30 3.75 6.01 -0.88
CA ILE A 30 2.84 5.27 -1.74
C ILE A 30 3.57 4.05 -2.29
N LEU A 31 2.98 2.86 -2.12
CA LEU A 31 3.50 1.63 -2.69
C LEU A 31 3.06 1.52 -4.16
N GLY A 32 3.99 1.84 -5.06
CA GLY A 32 3.73 1.89 -6.51
C GLY A 32 3.82 0.53 -7.23
N CYS A 33 4.26 -0.53 -6.56
CA CYS A 33 4.28 -1.89 -7.11
C CYS A 33 3.71 -2.86 -6.07
N THR A 34 2.93 -3.83 -6.52
CA THR A 34 2.29 -4.84 -5.67
C THR A 34 3.28 -5.64 -4.82
N GLU A 35 4.50 -5.84 -5.31
CA GLU A 35 5.55 -6.62 -4.65
C GLU A 35 6.15 -5.90 -3.44
N ILE A 36 6.03 -4.57 -3.37
CA ILE A 36 6.57 -3.79 -2.25
C ILE A 36 5.70 -3.98 -1.00
N GLY A 37 4.38 -4.13 -1.17
CA GLY A 37 3.45 -4.45 -0.08
C GLY A 37 3.71 -5.80 0.58
N LEU A 38 4.36 -6.73 -0.12
CA LEU A 38 4.79 -8.01 0.44
C LEU A 38 6.04 -7.89 1.33
N LEU A 39 6.82 -6.81 1.18
CA LEU A 39 8.11 -6.63 1.86
C LEU A 39 8.01 -5.68 3.06
N ILE A 40 7.17 -4.65 2.97
CA ILE A 40 7.02 -3.59 3.97
C ILE A 40 5.57 -3.46 4.37
N GLN A 41 5.33 -3.41 5.67
CA GLN A 41 4.02 -3.17 6.27
C GLN A 41 4.04 -1.88 7.09
N GLN A 42 2.86 -1.36 7.42
CA GLN A 42 2.72 -0.11 8.19
C GLN A 42 3.52 -0.12 9.51
N GLN A 43 3.64 -1.28 10.17
CA GLN A 43 4.41 -1.46 11.40
C GLN A 43 5.92 -1.23 11.25
N ASP A 44 6.44 -1.29 10.01
CA ASP A 44 7.86 -1.10 9.74
C ASP A 44 8.21 0.38 9.48
N SER A 45 7.22 1.27 9.36
CA SER A 45 7.41 2.67 8.96
C SER A 45 6.80 3.65 9.97
N PRO A 46 7.52 4.72 10.35
CA PRO A 46 6.98 5.79 11.19
C PRO A 46 6.00 6.71 10.45
N VAL A 47 5.96 6.65 9.10
CA VAL A 47 5.05 7.42 8.25
C VAL A 47 3.97 6.53 7.64
N ALA A 48 2.83 7.12 7.28
CA ALA A 48 1.72 6.37 6.68
C ALA A 48 2.13 5.69 5.37
N ILE A 49 1.73 4.43 5.20
CA ILE A 49 1.95 3.65 3.99
C ILE A 49 0.61 3.50 3.27
N TYR A 50 0.60 3.84 1.99
CA TYR A 50 -0.57 3.71 1.13
C TYR A 50 -0.33 2.61 0.09
N ASP A 51 -0.92 1.45 0.30
CA ASP A 51 -1.00 0.41 -0.72
C ASP A 51 -2.10 0.77 -1.73
N THR A 52 -1.68 1.20 -2.91
CA THR A 52 -2.61 1.63 -3.97
C THR A 52 -3.50 0.50 -4.47
N THR A 53 -3.04 -0.74 -4.40
CA THR A 53 -3.83 -1.90 -4.84
C THR A 53 -4.91 -2.19 -3.83
N GLN A 54 -4.57 -2.20 -2.54
CA GLN A 54 -5.56 -2.38 -1.48
C GLN A 54 -6.62 -1.28 -1.51
N LEU A 55 -6.22 0.00 -1.59
CA LEU A 55 -7.15 1.13 -1.64
C LEU A 55 -8.09 1.06 -2.85
N HIS A 56 -7.58 0.65 -4.02
CA HIS A 56 -8.43 0.46 -5.19
C HIS A 56 -9.42 -0.69 -5.01
N ILE A 57 -8.99 -1.80 -4.42
CA ILE A 57 -9.87 -2.96 -4.18
C ILE A 57 -10.98 -2.59 -3.20
N GLU A 58 -10.65 -1.91 -2.10
CA GLU A 58 -11.63 -1.44 -1.12
C GLU A 58 -12.67 -0.52 -1.77
N ALA A 59 -12.23 0.47 -2.56
CA ALA A 59 -13.13 1.36 -3.28
C ALA A 59 -14.01 0.63 -4.31
N LEU A 60 -13.47 -0.37 -5.01
CA LEU A 60 -14.20 -1.19 -5.96
C LEU A 60 -15.28 -2.03 -5.28
N VAL A 61 -14.93 -2.70 -4.17
CA VAL A 61 -15.86 -3.52 -3.38
C VAL A 61 -16.98 -2.65 -2.82
N ASP A 62 -16.65 -1.51 -2.23
CA ASP A 62 -17.65 -0.57 -1.70
C ASP A 62 -18.60 -0.11 -2.79
N THR A 63 -18.09 0.23 -3.97
CA THR A 63 -18.92 0.64 -5.12
C THR A 63 -19.85 -0.49 -5.56
N MET A 64 -19.36 -1.73 -5.66
CA MET A 64 -20.16 -2.89 -6.05
C MET A 64 -21.28 -3.19 -5.02
N LEU A 65 -20.96 -3.15 -3.73
CA LEU A 65 -21.94 -3.41 -2.68
C LEU A 65 -22.97 -2.28 -2.54
N GLN A 66 -22.58 -1.02 -2.73
CA GLN A 66 -23.51 0.11 -2.77
C GLN A 66 -24.41 0.09 -4.01
N SER A 67 -23.93 -0.42 -5.15
CA SER A 67 -24.73 -0.56 -6.37
C SER A 67 -25.79 -1.67 -6.31
N THR A 68 -25.73 -2.54 -5.30
CA THR A 68 -26.65 -3.68 -5.13
C THR A 68 -27.84 -3.37 -4.20
N SER A 69 -27.79 -2.30 -3.39
CA SER A 69 -28.83 -1.96 -2.39
C SER A 69 -29.95 -1.04 -2.91
N SER A 70 -30.02 -0.75 -4.21
CA SER A 70 -31.10 0.08 -4.81
C SER A 70 -32.14 -0.72 -5.61
N GLY A 71 -32.26 -2.04 -5.40
CA GLY A 71 -33.06 -2.92 -6.27
C GLY A 71 -33.92 -4.02 -5.63
N GLU A 72 -34.16 -4.04 -4.31
CA GLU A 72 -35.15 -4.93 -3.69
C GLU A 72 -36.21 -4.12 -2.92
N THR A 73 -37.16 -3.56 -3.67
CA THR A 73 -38.52 -3.29 -3.16
C THR A 73 -39.48 -3.54 -4.31
N LEU A 74 -39.90 -4.81 -4.43
CA LEU A 74 -41.14 -5.25 -5.07
C LEU A 74 -41.76 -6.33 -4.18
#